data_AF-A0A7W7M091-F1
#
_entry.id   AF-A0A7W7M091-F1
#
_cell.length_a   1.000
_cell.length_b   1.000
_cell.length_c   1.000
_cell.angle_alpha   90.00
_cell.angle_beta   90.00
_cell.angle_gamma   90.00
#
_symmetry.space_group_name_H-M   'P 1'
#
loop_
_entity.id
_entity.type
_entity.pdbx_description
1 polymer ?
#
loop_
_entity_poly.entity_id
_entity_poly.type
_entity_poly.pdbx_seq_one_letter_code
_entity_poly.pdbx_strand_id
1 'polypeptide(L)'
;MSDAKEAGDRAMSHEAADGSDRDGGTGTSGLGRRLSCLAVVVAVLTVGTGSLVWFFQDQLLHPFGDARACEGSDTKLPQVISAGGVPIPAGASDVHYFTRNGSAEVAFVSGQIPDYLHRAGILPDGEPLFDEKYGTKAVADDEIELPDGLCGSPLRGPVWVYHSTSATGSSVNVMVERSPTVNESFRFPARAVVTYNLP
;
A
#
# COMPACT_ATOMS: atom_id res chain seq x y z
N MET A 1 45.04 8.02 -43.64
CA MET A 1 46.37 8.29 -43.03
C MET A 1 46.26 7.78 -41.61
N SER A 2 46.54 6.48 -41.43
CA SER A 2 47.84 5.96 -40.96
C SER A 2 47.78 5.82 -39.45
N ASP A 3 48.14 4.76 -38.75
CA ASP A 3 48.67 3.40 -38.99
C ASP A 3 48.51 2.77 -37.58
N ALA A 4 47.92 1.59 -37.38
CA ALA A 4 48.51 0.24 -37.46
C ALA A 4 49.80 0.03 -36.64
N LYS A 5 49.89 -1.20 -36.08
CA LYS A 5 51.08 -1.96 -35.59
C LYS A 5 51.57 -1.67 -34.15
N GLU A 6 51.96 -2.65 -33.34
CA GLU A 6 52.16 -4.10 -33.52
C GLU A 6 52.35 -4.81 -32.15
N ALA A 7 52.18 -6.14 -32.18
CA ALA A 7 52.94 -7.24 -31.55
C ALA A 7 53.83 -6.99 -30.30
N GLY A 8 54.07 -7.99 -29.45
CA GLY A 8 54.00 -9.41 -29.71
C GLY A 8 54.38 -10.27 -28.51
N ASP A 9 53.78 -11.46 -28.56
CA ASP A 9 54.26 -12.78 -28.20
C ASP A 9 55.67 -12.93 -27.60
N ARG A 10 55.77 -13.64 -26.47
CA ARG A 10 56.92 -14.52 -26.20
C ARG A 10 56.54 -15.70 -25.31
N ALA A 11 56.81 -16.87 -25.89
CA ALA A 11 56.58 -18.21 -25.38
C ALA A 11 57.72 -18.76 -24.49
N MET A 12 57.42 -19.93 -23.89
CA MET A 12 58.32 -21.03 -23.50
C MET A 12 59.16 -20.83 -22.23
N SER A 13 59.47 -21.80 -21.37
CA SER A 13 59.14 -23.21 -21.10
C SER A 13 59.98 -23.59 -19.87
N HIS A 14 59.56 -24.51 -19.01
CA HIS A 14 60.33 -25.72 -18.64
C HIS A 14 59.68 -26.53 -17.51
N GLU A 15 59.78 -27.84 -17.70
CA GLU A 15 59.24 -28.98 -16.98
C GLU A 15 60.00 -29.33 -15.68
N ALA A 16 59.34 -30.11 -14.81
CA ALA A 16 59.76 -31.41 -14.22
C ALA A 16 59.07 -31.58 -12.85
N ALA A 17 58.04 -32.43 -12.68
CA ALA A 17 58.00 -33.89 -12.65
C ALA A 17 58.33 -34.50 -11.26
N ASP A 18 57.32 -35.08 -10.62
CA ASP A 18 57.34 -36.32 -9.81
C ASP A 18 55.86 -36.65 -9.50
N GLY A 19 55.25 -37.81 -9.74
CA GLY A 19 55.79 -39.15 -9.87
C GLY A 19 55.28 -40.04 -8.73
N SER A 20 53.99 -40.43 -8.74
CA SER A 20 53.54 -41.69 -8.12
C SER A 20 52.13 -42.07 -8.54
N ASP A 21 52.08 -42.98 -9.51
CA ASP A 21 51.01 -43.98 -9.64
C ASP A 21 51.14 -45.02 -8.52
N ARG A 22 50.02 -45.44 -7.93
CA ARG A 22 49.64 -46.87 -7.90
C ARG A 22 48.26 -47.12 -7.30
N ASP A 23 47.46 -47.78 -8.14
CA ASP A 23 46.62 -48.95 -7.89
C ASP A 23 45.49 -48.91 -6.86
N GLY A 24 44.28 -49.07 -7.40
CA GLY A 24 43.59 -50.35 -7.24
C GLY A 24 42.45 -50.40 -6.21
N GLY A 25 41.27 -50.81 -6.69
CA GLY A 25 40.35 -51.58 -5.85
C GLY A 25 38.88 -51.13 -5.83
N THR A 26 38.11 -51.68 -6.76
CA THR A 26 36.83 -52.36 -6.51
C THR A 26 35.83 -51.77 -5.51
N GLY A 27 34.74 -51.22 -6.07
CA GLY A 27 33.38 -51.65 -5.75
C GLY A 27 32.76 -51.18 -4.43
N THR A 28 31.89 -50.16 -4.52
CA THR A 28 30.63 -50.16 -3.74
C THR A 28 29.50 -49.53 -4.57
N SER A 29 28.84 -50.37 -5.34
CA SER A 29 27.47 -50.14 -5.81
C SER A 29 26.52 -50.01 -4.61
N GLY A 30 25.79 -48.89 -4.50
CA GLY A 30 24.52 -48.86 -3.75
C GLY A 30 24.28 -47.69 -2.79
N LEU A 31 25.30 -46.96 -2.33
CA LEU A 31 25.10 -45.88 -1.33
C LEU A 31 24.92 -44.48 -1.93
N GLY A 32 25.58 -44.16 -3.05
CA GLY A 32 25.55 -42.81 -3.63
C GLY A 32 24.16 -42.37 -4.12
N ARG A 33 23.33 -43.31 -4.59
CA ARG A 33 21.98 -43.02 -5.11
C ARG A 33 20.97 -42.72 -4.00
N ARG A 34 21.10 -43.34 -2.81
CA ARG A 34 20.21 -43.08 -1.67
C ARG A 34 20.55 -41.77 -0.96
N LEU A 35 21.83 -41.42 -0.87
CA LEU A 35 22.30 -40.14 -0.32
C LEU A 35 21.90 -38.97 -1.23
N SER A 36 21.95 -39.16 -2.56
CA SER A 36 21.48 -38.16 -3.53
C SER A 36 19.96 -37.93 -3.43
N CYS A 37 19.14 -38.98 -3.30
CA CYS A 37 17.71 -38.81 -3.08
C CYS A 37 17.37 -38.14 -1.74
N LEU A 38 18.08 -38.46 -0.65
CA LEU A 38 17.90 -37.81 0.65
C LEU A 38 18.30 -36.34 0.62
N ALA A 39 19.41 -35.99 -0.06
CA ALA A 39 19.83 -34.61 -0.23
C ALA A 39 18.83 -33.79 -1.06
N VAL A 40 18.22 -34.39 -2.09
CA VAL A 40 17.15 -33.75 -2.88
C VAL A 40 15.87 -33.58 -2.06
N VAL A 41 15.48 -34.58 -1.26
CA VAL A 41 14.30 -34.49 -0.39
C VAL A 41 14.50 -33.42 0.70
N VAL A 42 15.70 -33.30 1.27
CA VAL A 42 16.02 -32.23 2.24
C VAL A 42 16.04 -30.85 1.58
N ALA A 43 16.60 -30.72 0.37
CA ALA A 43 16.61 -29.46 -0.37
C ALA A 43 15.21 -28.99 -0.79
N VAL A 44 14.30 -29.92 -1.13
CA VAL A 44 12.90 -29.60 -1.43
C VAL A 44 12.13 -29.20 -0.16
N LEU A 45 12.44 -29.80 0.99
CA LEU A 45 11.79 -29.47 2.26
C LEU A 45 12.25 -28.12 2.86
N THR A 46 13.49 -27.69 2.63
CA THR A 46 13.98 -26.39 3.13
C THR A 46 13.51 -25.20 2.28
N VAL A 47 13.24 -25.40 0.99
CA VAL A 47 12.69 -24.34 0.12
C VAL A 47 11.19 -24.13 0.37
N GLY A 48 10.45 -25.17 0.76
CA GLY A 48 9.00 -25.07 0.98
C GLY A 48 8.57 -24.33 2.25
N THR A 49 9.38 -24.33 3.30
CA THR A 49 9.02 -23.69 4.58
C THR A 49 9.36 -22.20 4.65
N GLY A 50 10.41 -21.76 3.95
CA GLY A 50 10.81 -20.36 3.90
C GLY A 50 9.80 -19.47 3.16
N SER A 51 9.17 -19.98 2.10
CA SER A 51 8.24 -19.20 1.27
C SER A 51 6.88 -18.97 1.94
N LEU A 52 6.43 -19.88 2.80
CA LEU A 52 5.15 -19.72 3.51
C LEU A 52 5.27 -18.68 4.63
N VAL A 53 6.38 -18.64 5.36
CA VAL A 53 6.58 -17.70 6.49
C VAL A 53 6.57 -16.24 6.03
N TRP A 54 7.14 -15.94 4.85
CA TRP A 54 7.20 -14.56 4.34
C TRP A 54 5.82 -14.02 3.96
N PHE A 55 4.93 -14.86 3.41
CA PHE A 55 3.59 -14.45 2.99
C PHE A 55 2.64 -14.16 4.18
N PHE A 56 2.90 -14.77 5.35
CA PHE A 56 2.14 -14.48 6.58
C PHE A 56 2.67 -13.27 7.35
N GLN A 57 3.94 -12.89 7.16
CA GLN A 57 4.50 -11.73 7.86
C GLN A 57 3.83 -10.42 7.42
N ASP A 58 3.59 -10.23 6.12
CA ASP A 58 2.96 -9.00 5.63
C ASP A 58 1.55 -8.77 6.22
N GLN A 59 0.78 -9.83 6.48
CA GLN A 59 -0.56 -9.68 7.09
C GLN A 59 -0.52 -9.44 8.61
N LEU A 60 0.53 -9.90 9.29
CA LEU A 60 0.69 -9.71 10.75
C LEU A 60 1.21 -8.32 11.13
N LEU A 61 1.81 -7.60 10.18
CA LEU A 61 2.35 -6.25 10.41
C LEU A 61 1.29 -5.15 10.35
N HIS A 62 0.12 -5.43 9.79
CA HIS A 62 -0.96 -4.45 9.74
C HIS A 62 -1.70 -4.41 11.09
N PRO A 63 -2.00 -3.21 11.64
CA PRO A 63 -2.76 -3.09 12.87
C PRO A 63 -4.06 -3.90 12.81
N PHE A 64 -4.29 -4.69 13.85
CA PHE A 64 -5.47 -5.58 13.97
C PHE A 64 -5.63 -6.62 12.84
N GLY A 65 -4.57 -6.88 12.07
CA GLY A 65 -4.61 -7.68 10.85
C GLY A 65 -5.50 -7.09 9.76
N ASP A 66 -5.78 -5.78 9.80
CA ASP A 66 -6.58 -5.07 8.79
C ASP A 66 -5.65 -4.20 7.94
N ALA A 67 -5.50 -4.54 6.66
CA ALA A 67 -4.63 -3.81 5.75
C ALA A 67 -5.02 -2.34 5.52
N ARG A 68 -6.24 -1.96 5.92
CA ARG A 68 -6.73 -0.59 5.86
C ARG A 68 -6.32 0.23 7.07
N ALA A 69 -5.95 -0.42 8.17
CA ALA A 69 -5.59 0.27 9.41
C ALA A 69 -4.19 0.85 9.31
N CYS A 70 -4.05 2.14 9.63
CA CYS A 70 -2.77 2.81 9.67
C CYS A 70 -2.08 2.62 11.02
N GLU A 71 -0.75 2.59 11.00
CA GLU A 71 0.07 2.40 12.20
C GLU A 71 -0.29 3.43 13.28
N GLY A 72 -0.33 2.97 14.54
CA GLY A 72 -0.71 3.81 15.68
C GLY A 72 -2.22 3.92 15.93
N SER A 73 -3.06 3.33 15.08
CA SER A 73 -4.50 3.24 15.34
C SER A 73 -4.79 2.50 16.65
N ASP A 74 -5.68 3.05 17.48
CA ASP A 74 -6.03 2.48 18.79
C ASP A 74 -7.25 1.53 18.75
N THR A 75 -8.04 1.57 17.68
CA THR A 75 -9.34 0.90 17.56
C THR A 75 -9.52 0.31 16.16
N LYS A 76 -10.00 -0.94 16.09
CA LYS A 76 -10.36 -1.57 14.81
C LYS A 76 -11.71 -1.06 14.32
N LEU A 77 -11.77 -0.57 13.08
CA LEU A 77 -13.05 -0.26 12.44
C LEU A 77 -13.72 -1.52 11.89
N PRO A 78 -15.07 -1.55 11.78
CA PRO A 78 -15.77 -2.64 11.14
C PRO A 78 -15.37 -2.83 9.67
N GLN A 79 -15.71 -3.97 9.09
CA GLN A 79 -15.48 -4.22 7.66
C GLN A 79 -16.22 -3.18 6.80
N VAL A 80 -17.47 -2.87 7.16
CA VAL A 80 -18.24 -1.76 6.57
C VAL A 80 -18.03 -0.52 7.43
N ILE A 81 -17.24 0.43 6.92
CA ILE A 81 -16.97 1.69 7.60
C ILE A 81 -18.16 2.63 7.37
N SER A 82 -18.77 3.07 8.47
CA SER A 82 -19.88 4.03 8.46
C SER A 82 -19.47 5.29 9.20
N ALA A 83 -19.28 6.38 8.47
CA ALA A 83 -18.97 7.69 9.03
C ALA A 83 -20.27 8.48 9.22
N GLY A 84 -20.53 8.96 10.45
CA GLY A 84 -21.80 9.62 10.78
C GLY A 84 -23.04 8.76 10.57
N GLY A 85 -22.91 7.43 10.71
CA GLY A 85 -24.01 6.49 10.47
C GLY A 85 -24.26 6.15 9.00
N VAL A 86 -23.50 6.71 8.06
CA VAL A 86 -23.63 6.43 6.63
C VAL A 86 -22.41 5.66 6.11
N PRO A 87 -22.60 4.49 5.47
CA PRO A 87 -21.51 3.75 4.86
C PRO A 87 -20.77 4.58 3.81
N ILE A 88 -19.43 4.45 3.78
CA ILE A 88 -18.64 4.96 2.66
C ILE A 88 -19.10 4.31 1.34
N PRO A 89 -18.90 4.96 0.18
CA PRO A 89 -19.31 4.41 -1.12
C PRO A 89 -18.92 2.94 -1.34
N ALA A 90 -19.87 2.16 -1.86
CA ALA A 90 -19.59 0.79 -2.27
C ALA A 90 -18.58 0.78 -3.43
N GLY A 91 -17.54 -0.04 -3.32
CA GLY A 91 -16.47 -0.09 -4.31
C GLY A 91 -15.45 1.05 -4.20
N ALA A 92 -15.45 1.82 -3.11
CA ALA A 92 -14.35 2.71 -2.79
C ALA A 92 -13.01 1.93 -2.77
N SER A 93 -11.98 2.51 -3.35
CA SER A 93 -10.63 1.95 -3.39
C SER A 93 -9.69 2.76 -2.50
N ASP A 94 -8.48 2.22 -2.29
CA ASP A 94 -7.42 2.90 -1.52
C ASP A 94 -7.91 3.36 -0.14
N VAL A 95 -8.63 2.46 0.54
CA VAL A 95 -9.29 2.73 1.82
C VAL A 95 -8.28 2.56 2.94
N HIS A 96 -8.01 3.66 3.64
CA HIS A 96 -7.12 3.70 4.79
C HIS A 96 -7.81 4.41 5.95
N TYR A 97 -7.56 3.97 7.17
CA TYR A 97 -8.11 4.62 8.35
C TYR A 97 -7.09 4.73 9.48
N PHE A 98 -7.24 5.80 10.25
CA PHE A 98 -6.53 6.02 11.49
C PHE A 98 -7.54 6.32 12.59
N THR A 99 -7.39 5.68 13.76
CA THR A 99 -8.26 5.97 14.92
C THR A 99 -7.42 6.41 16.10
N ARG A 100 -7.87 7.47 16.76
CA ARG A 100 -7.21 7.99 17.96
C ARG A 100 -8.19 8.75 18.83
N ASN A 101 -8.16 8.50 20.14
CA ASN A 101 -8.90 9.27 21.15
C ASN A 101 -10.41 9.35 20.86
N GLY A 102 -11.02 8.27 20.38
CA GLY A 102 -12.44 8.24 20.04
C GLY A 102 -12.82 8.97 18.75
N SER A 103 -11.84 9.35 17.92
CA SER A 103 -12.05 9.85 16.56
C SER A 103 -11.54 8.83 15.54
N ALA A 104 -12.15 8.83 14.36
CA ALA A 104 -11.69 8.11 13.19
C ALA A 104 -11.54 9.05 11.99
N GLU A 105 -10.45 8.87 11.26
CA GLU A 105 -10.16 9.51 10.00
C GLU A 105 -10.03 8.44 8.93
N VAL A 106 -10.73 8.60 7.81
CA VAL A 106 -10.83 7.58 6.77
C VAL A 106 -10.57 8.22 5.42
N ALA A 107 -9.46 7.85 4.78
CA ALA A 107 -9.16 8.18 3.40
C ALA A 107 -9.71 7.10 2.45
N PHE A 108 -10.30 7.51 1.33
CA PHE A 108 -10.70 6.60 0.27
C PHE A 108 -10.83 7.32 -1.07
N VAL A 109 -10.85 6.56 -2.17
CA VAL A 109 -11.07 7.04 -3.54
C VAL A 109 -12.41 6.52 -4.06
N SER A 110 -13.25 7.42 -4.59
CA SER A 110 -14.54 7.05 -5.17
C SER A 110 -15.03 8.00 -6.26
N GLY A 111 -15.82 7.48 -7.20
CA GLY A 111 -16.61 8.28 -8.14
C GLY A 111 -17.98 8.70 -7.60
N GLN A 112 -18.36 8.24 -6.40
CA GLN A 112 -19.69 8.45 -5.81
C GLN A 112 -19.67 9.46 -4.65
N ILE A 113 -18.67 10.34 -4.59
CA ILE A 113 -18.55 11.35 -3.53
C ILE A 113 -19.77 12.28 -3.45
N PRO A 114 -20.32 12.83 -4.57
CA PRO A 114 -21.52 13.67 -4.49
C PRO A 114 -22.68 13.01 -3.76
N ASP A 115 -23.01 11.80 -4.17
CA ASP A 115 -24.10 10.98 -3.61
C ASP A 115 -23.83 10.60 -2.14
N TYR A 116 -22.57 10.35 -1.77
CA TYR A 116 -22.20 10.16 -0.37
C TYR A 116 -22.43 11.42 0.50
N LEU A 117 -22.05 12.61 0.02
CA LEU A 117 -22.25 13.87 0.75
C LEU A 117 -23.73 14.13 1.03
N HIS A 118 -24.60 13.81 0.06
CA HIS A 118 -26.05 13.93 0.21
C HIS A 118 -26.62 12.94 1.23
N ARG A 119 -26.29 11.64 1.10
CA ARG A 119 -26.77 10.63 2.05
C ARG A 119 -26.28 10.87 3.48
N ALA A 120 -25.05 11.34 3.63
CA ALA A 120 -24.46 11.69 4.92
C ALA A 120 -25.06 12.97 5.54
N GLY A 121 -25.94 13.67 4.82
CA GLY A 121 -26.56 14.92 5.29
C GLY A 121 -25.58 16.09 5.40
N ILE A 122 -24.41 15.98 4.78
CA ILE A 122 -23.37 17.02 4.76
C ILE A 122 -23.76 18.11 3.78
N LEU A 123 -24.28 17.69 2.61
CA LEU A 123 -24.80 18.58 1.58
C LEU A 123 -26.27 18.23 1.32
N PRO A 124 -27.24 19.13 1.54
CA PRO A 124 -28.63 18.83 1.26
C PRO A 124 -28.90 18.51 -0.22
N ASP A 125 -29.94 17.72 -0.48
CA ASP A 125 -30.34 17.38 -1.85
C ASP A 125 -30.67 18.65 -2.66
N GLY A 126 -30.12 18.72 -3.87
CA GLY A 126 -30.34 19.83 -4.80
C GLY A 126 -29.47 21.06 -4.58
N GLU A 127 -28.66 21.09 -3.52
CA GLU A 127 -27.70 22.18 -3.29
C GLU A 127 -26.45 22.03 -4.17
N PRO A 128 -25.83 23.14 -4.61
CA PRO A 128 -24.59 23.10 -5.38
C PRO A 128 -23.46 22.42 -4.60
N LEU A 129 -22.64 21.62 -5.27
CA LEU A 129 -21.52 20.90 -4.63
C LEU A 129 -20.59 21.84 -3.87
N PHE A 130 -20.30 23.02 -4.42
CA PHE A 130 -19.32 23.97 -3.86
C PHE A 130 -19.98 25.21 -3.25
N ASP A 131 -21.16 25.05 -2.64
CA ASP A 131 -21.79 26.13 -1.88
C ASP A 131 -20.98 26.43 -0.60
N GLU A 132 -20.52 27.68 -0.49
CA GLU A 132 -19.72 28.20 0.63
C GLU A 132 -20.46 28.16 1.98
N LYS A 133 -21.78 28.00 1.97
CA LYS A 133 -22.59 27.77 3.17
C LYS A 133 -22.25 26.44 3.86
N TYR A 134 -21.86 25.41 3.09
CA TYR A 134 -21.64 24.05 3.58
C TYR A 134 -20.17 23.65 3.61
N GLY A 135 -19.28 24.44 3.02
CA GLY A 135 -17.85 24.16 3.04
C GLY A 135 -17.01 25.32 2.53
N THR A 136 -15.70 25.10 2.50
CA THR A 136 -14.74 26.12 2.07
C THR A 136 -13.69 25.52 1.14
N LYS A 137 -13.17 26.34 0.22
CA LYS A 137 -12.04 25.96 -0.63
C LYS A 137 -10.76 25.99 0.20
N ALA A 138 -10.00 24.90 0.18
CA ALA A 138 -8.61 24.92 0.60
C ALA A 138 -7.71 24.69 -0.63
N VAL A 139 -6.68 25.52 -0.76
CA VAL A 139 -5.74 25.50 -1.87
C VAL A 139 -4.37 25.14 -1.31
N ALA A 140 -3.72 24.18 -1.95
CA ALA A 140 -2.32 23.89 -1.73
C ALA A 140 -1.62 23.79 -3.07
N ASP A 141 -0.30 24.04 -3.02
CA ASP A 141 0.70 23.98 -4.08
C ASP A 141 0.36 22.92 -5.13
N ASP A 142 0.37 21.67 -4.67
CA ASP A 142 0.20 20.46 -5.50
C ASP A 142 -0.33 19.28 -4.65
N GLU A 143 0.28 19.03 -3.49
CA GLU A 143 -0.06 17.96 -2.55
C GLU A 143 -0.41 18.54 -1.16
N ILE A 144 -1.40 17.92 -0.51
CA ILE A 144 -1.86 18.20 0.84
C ILE A 144 -1.56 16.94 1.65
N GLU A 145 -0.73 17.11 2.67
CA GLU A 145 -0.43 16.04 3.61
C GLU A 145 -1.72 15.51 4.23
N LEU A 146 -1.80 14.18 4.37
CA LEU A 146 -2.89 13.57 5.13
C LEU A 146 -2.76 13.98 6.60
N PRO A 147 -3.88 13.98 7.36
CA PRO A 147 -3.80 14.20 8.80
C PRO A 147 -2.83 13.23 9.48
N ASP A 148 -2.21 13.68 10.58
CA ASP A 148 -1.17 12.94 11.29
C ASP A 148 -1.60 11.50 11.63
N GLY A 149 -0.83 10.53 11.12
CA GLY A 149 -1.05 9.10 11.36
C GLY A 149 -1.91 8.42 10.30
N LEU A 150 -2.62 9.17 9.45
CA LEU A 150 -3.34 8.60 8.32
C LEU A 150 -2.36 8.26 7.19
N CYS A 151 -2.21 6.96 6.95
CA CYS A 151 -1.45 6.39 5.86
C CYS A 151 -2.19 6.44 4.52
N GLY A 152 -1.44 6.27 3.43
CA GLY A 152 -1.96 6.28 2.06
C GLY A 152 -1.36 7.41 1.23
N SER A 153 -1.90 7.62 0.04
CA SER A 153 -1.44 8.71 -0.83
C SER A 153 -1.98 10.07 -0.36
N PRO A 154 -1.19 11.15 -0.46
CA PRO A 154 -1.64 12.49 -0.12
C PRO A 154 -2.83 12.94 -0.98
N LEU A 155 -3.55 13.94 -0.48
CA LEU A 155 -4.58 14.64 -1.24
C LEU A 155 -3.94 15.57 -2.25
N ARG A 156 -4.58 15.75 -3.41
CA ARG A 156 -4.12 16.69 -4.44
C ARG A 156 -4.95 17.96 -4.44
N GLY A 157 -4.28 19.10 -4.34
CA GLY A 157 -4.91 20.40 -4.45
C GLY A 157 -5.56 20.60 -5.84
N PRO A 158 -6.59 21.46 -5.96
CA PRO A 158 -7.35 22.08 -4.86
C PRO A 158 -8.28 21.07 -4.16
N VAL A 159 -8.66 21.34 -2.91
CA VAL A 159 -9.67 20.56 -2.18
C VAL A 159 -10.83 21.44 -1.73
N TRP A 160 -11.94 20.79 -1.41
CA TRP A 160 -13.08 21.40 -0.74
C TRP A 160 -13.30 20.72 0.61
N VAL A 161 -13.49 21.51 1.66
CA VAL A 161 -13.68 21.02 3.02
C VAL A 161 -15.11 21.32 3.45
N TYR A 162 -15.90 20.28 3.64
CA TYR A 162 -17.23 20.36 4.24
C TYR A 162 -17.13 20.21 5.76
N HIS A 163 -17.88 21.05 6.46
CA HIS A 163 -18.00 21.00 7.91
C HIS A 163 -19.39 20.52 8.30
N SER A 164 -19.49 19.65 9.30
CA SER A 164 -20.80 19.23 9.80
C SER A 164 -21.61 20.44 10.27
N THR A 165 -22.83 20.55 9.77
CA THR A 165 -23.84 21.49 10.28
C THR A 165 -24.79 20.84 11.28
N SER A 166 -24.56 19.56 11.62
CA SER A 166 -25.50 18.77 12.41
C SER A 166 -25.53 19.18 13.88
N ALA A 167 -26.70 19.58 14.37
CA ALA A 167 -26.96 19.84 15.78
C ALA A 167 -27.03 18.56 16.64
N THR A 168 -27.06 17.37 16.04
CA THR A 168 -27.33 16.08 16.73
C THR A 168 -26.07 15.31 17.14
N GLY A 169 -24.88 15.93 17.08
CA GLY A 169 -23.66 15.43 17.73
C GLY A 169 -22.79 14.46 16.91
N SER A 170 -23.28 13.95 15.77
CA SER A 170 -22.43 13.24 14.80
C SER A 170 -21.70 14.26 13.93
N SER A 171 -20.64 14.86 14.47
CA SER A 171 -19.78 15.76 13.70
C SER A 171 -18.99 14.96 12.67
N VAL A 172 -19.36 15.07 11.40
CA VAL A 172 -18.61 14.53 10.26
C VAL A 172 -18.02 15.69 9.46
N ASN A 173 -16.70 15.70 9.28
CA ASN A 173 -16.03 16.62 8.37
C ASN A 173 -15.54 15.84 7.16
N VAL A 174 -15.64 16.42 5.97
CA VAL A 174 -15.22 15.76 4.73
C VAL A 174 -14.37 16.69 3.90
N MET A 175 -13.15 16.27 3.61
CA MET A 175 -12.25 16.94 2.68
C MET A 175 -12.21 16.14 1.37
N VAL A 176 -12.43 16.79 0.23
CA VAL A 176 -12.53 16.13 -1.09
C VAL A 176 -11.67 16.86 -2.12
N GLU A 177 -10.97 16.11 -2.96
CA GLU A 177 -10.25 16.67 -4.10
C GLU A 177 -11.19 17.29 -5.14
N ARG A 178 -10.92 18.55 -5.47
CA ARG A 178 -11.62 19.33 -6.50
C ARG A 178 -10.85 19.27 -7.81
N SER A 179 -11.58 19.32 -8.93
CA SER A 179 -10.95 19.41 -10.24
C SER A 179 -10.20 20.74 -10.38
N PRO A 180 -8.92 20.73 -10.81
CA PRO A 180 -8.17 21.97 -11.03
C PRO A 180 -8.60 22.69 -12.31
N THR A 181 -9.31 22.01 -13.22
CA THR A 181 -9.70 22.55 -14.54
C THR A 181 -11.19 22.80 -14.68
N VAL A 182 -12.02 22.11 -13.89
CA VAL A 182 -13.48 22.23 -13.92
C VAL A 182 -13.96 22.68 -12.55
N ASN A 183 -14.22 23.97 -12.40
CA ASN A 183 -14.53 24.58 -11.11
C ASN A 183 -15.71 23.89 -10.41
N GLU A 184 -16.77 23.53 -11.12
CA GLU A 184 -17.96 22.92 -10.54
C GLU A 184 -17.90 21.38 -10.52
N SER A 185 -16.73 20.79 -10.32
CA SER A 185 -16.58 19.34 -10.24
C SER A 185 -15.48 18.89 -9.29
N PHE A 186 -15.69 17.71 -8.69
CA PHE A 186 -14.60 16.97 -8.06
C PHE A 186 -13.66 16.37 -9.11
N ARG A 187 -12.49 15.89 -8.67
CA ARG A 187 -11.74 14.92 -9.48
C ARG A 187 -12.58 13.65 -9.69
N PHE A 188 -12.31 12.89 -10.73
CA PHE A 188 -13.04 11.65 -11.00
C PHE A 188 -12.09 10.49 -11.35
N PRO A 189 -12.03 9.44 -10.51
CA PRO A 189 -12.56 9.40 -9.14
C PRO A 189 -11.84 10.43 -8.25
N ALA A 190 -12.49 10.85 -7.16
CA ALA A 190 -11.90 11.76 -6.18
C ALA A 190 -11.46 11.02 -4.94
N ARG A 191 -10.31 11.44 -4.38
CA ARG A 191 -9.97 11.10 -3.00
C ARG A 191 -10.77 11.97 -2.04
N ALA A 192 -11.24 11.36 -0.97
CA ALA A 192 -11.85 12.03 0.16
C ALA A 192 -11.22 11.56 1.47
N VAL A 193 -11.17 12.45 2.45
CA VAL A 193 -10.85 12.15 3.84
C VAL A 193 -12.07 12.53 4.68
N VAL A 194 -12.60 11.56 5.42
CA VAL A 194 -13.75 11.74 6.30
C VAL A 194 -13.31 11.59 7.74
N THR A 195 -13.60 12.59 8.57
CA THR A 195 -13.31 12.59 10.00
C THR A 195 -14.62 12.55 10.79
N TYR A 196 -14.73 11.64 11.75
CA TYR A 196 -15.94 11.48 12.58
C TYR A 196 -15.62 10.90 13.96
N ASN A 197 -16.51 11.12 14.92
CA ASN A 197 -16.39 10.54 16.26
C ASN A 197 -16.86 9.09 16.27
N LEU A 198 -16.12 8.24 16.98
CA LEU A 198 -16.52 6.88 17.31
C LEU A 198 -17.57 6.87 18.44
N PRO A 199 -18.47 5.87 18.47
CA PRO A 199 -19.50 5.73 19.51
C PRO A 199 -18.94 5.54 20.93
#